data_AF-A0A971W977-F1
#
_entry.id   AF-A0A971W977-F1
#
_cell.length_a   1.000
_cell.length_b   1.000
_cell.length_c   1.000
_cell.angle_alpha   90.00
_cell.angle_beta   90.00
_cell.angle_gamma   90.00
#
_symmetry.space_group_name_H-M   'P 1'
#
loop_
_entity.id
_entity.type
_entity.pdbx_description
1 polymer ?
#
loop_
_entity_poly.entity_id
_entity_poly.type
_entity_poly.pdbx_seq_one_letter_code
_entity_poly.pdbx_strand_id
1 'polypeptide(L)'
;MNWLDYVLIFIFILNLYNGFRDGFIRQVVGLASFFIALYLSLCWSGDISNYLQSFLKLDQIIGALSKDGIPAIWLAEALLNIIAFLLVFSLVAFLLKIITKKLKILNKIPVIGAVNILLGGAFGIIKGFLVISLVVALISLIKTPFWSNTVEASVVVALSQHYLALLFNYVFHHVVDNLGQPV
;
A
#
# COMPACT_ATOMS: atom_id res chain seq x y z
N MET A 1 9.96 -20.35 -3.83
CA MET A 1 9.82 -19.28 -2.82
C MET A 1 11.13 -18.52 -2.75
N ASN A 2 11.08 -17.19 -2.80
CA ASN A 2 12.26 -16.32 -2.83
C ASN A 2 12.32 -15.42 -1.58
N TRP A 3 13.36 -14.58 -1.47
CA TRP A 3 13.55 -13.69 -0.32
C TRP A 3 12.37 -12.72 -0.12
N LEU A 4 11.73 -12.28 -1.20
CA LEU A 4 10.56 -11.38 -1.17
C LEU A 4 9.37 -12.05 -0.47
N ASP A 5 9.13 -13.34 -0.70
CA ASP A 5 8.04 -14.08 -0.04
C ASP A 5 8.12 -13.98 1.49
N TYR A 6 9.32 -14.13 2.07
CA TYR A 6 9.50 -14.04 3.52
C TYR A 6 9.21 -12.64 4.06
N VAL A 7 9.60 -11.59 3.33
CA VAL A 7 9.31 -10.20 3.68
C VAL A 7 7.80 -9.94 3.63
N LEU A 8 7.13 -10.39 2.57
CA LEU A 8 5.69 -10.20 2.41
C LEU A 8 4.88 -10.99 3.45
N ILE A 9 5.29 -12.22 3.76
CA ILE A 9 4.69 -13.03 4.84
C ILE A 9 4.85 -12.32 6.19
N PHE A 10 6.03 -11.77 6.47
CA PHE A 10 6.26 -11.01 7.69
C PHE A 10 5.34 -9.79 7.79
N ILE A 11 5.21 -9.01 6.71
CA ILE A 11 4.27 -7.87 6.65
C ILE A 11 2.82 -8.33 6.84
N PHE A 12 2.44 -9.46 6.23
CA PHE A 12 1.10 -10.03 6.37
C PHE A 12 0.80 -10.41 7.81
N ILE A 13 1.70 -11.16 8.45
CA ILE A 13 1.57 -11.61 9.84
C ILE A 13 1.48 -10.40 10.77
N LEU A 14 2.27 -9.35 10.56
CA LEU A 14 2.17 -8.12 11.35
C LEU A 14 0.79 -7.46 11.21
N ASN A 15 0.23 -7.39 10.00
CA ASN A 15 -1.11 -6.83 9.79
C ASN A 15 -2.20 -7.72 10.41
N LEU A 16 -2.05 -9.04 10.30
CA LEU A 16 -2.95 -10.01 10.90
C LEU A 16 -2.94 -9.92 12.45
N TYR A 17 -1.74 -9.90 13.04
CA TYR A 17 -1.56 -9.77 14.48
C TYR A 17 -2.13 -8.46 15.02
N ASN A 18 -1.83 -7.34 14.34
CA ASN A 18 -2.45 -6.06 14.67
C ASN A 18 -3.97 -6.11 14.47
N GLY A 19 -4.47 -6.86 13.48
CA GLY A 19 -5.89 -7.21 13.26
C GLY A 19 -6.58 -7.68 14.53
N PHE A 20 -6.10 -8.79 15.06
CA PHE A 20 -6.66 -9.42 16.25
C PHE A 20 -6.48 -8.58 17.51
N ARG A 21 -5.36 -7.86 17.65
CA ARG A 21 -5.04 -7.08 18.84
C ARG A 21 -5.82 -5.77 18.93
N ASP A 22 -6.00 -5.09 17.81
CA ASP A 22 -6.53 -3.72 17.77
C ASP A 22 -8.06 -3.65 17.79
N GLY A 23 -8.75 -4.75 17.44
CA GLY A 23 -10.20 -4.86 17.36
C GLY A 23 -10.79 -4.25 16.09
N PHE A 24 -12.07 -4.54 15.83
CA PHE A 24 -12.80 -4.17 14.62
C PHE A 24 -12.77 -2.67 14.32
N ILE A 25 -13.16 -1.83 15.29
CA ILE A 25 -13.29 -0.37 15.07
C ILE A 25 -11.94 0.24 14.66
N ARG A 26 -10.83 -0.17 15.29
CA ARG A 26 -9.51 0.34 14.93
C ARG A 26 -9.10 -0.12 13.53
N GLN A 27 -9.46 -1.33 13.14
CA GLN A 27 -9.13 -1.83 11.81
C GLN A 27 -9.91 -1.13 10.71
N VAL A 28 -11.20 -0.83 10.93
CA VAL A 28 -12.01 -0.01 10.00
C VAL A 28 -11.40 1.38 9.83
N VAL A 29 -11.10 2.08 10.93
CA VAL A 29 -10.48 3.42 10.84
C VAL A 29 -9.09 3.35 10.22
N GLY A 30 -8.32 2.31 10.52
CA GLY A 30 -7.00 2.09 9.92
C GLY A 30 -7.06 1.83 8.42
N LEU A 31 -8.08 1.12 7.95
CA LEU A 31 -8.34 0.87 6.53
C LEU A 31 -8.75 2.15 5.81
N ALA A 32 -9.69 2.92 6.38
CA ALA A 32 -10.06 4.23 5.85
C ALA A 32 -8.86 5.17 5.78
N SER A 33 -8.04 5.19 6.82
CA SER A 33 -6.81 6.00 6.87
C SER A 33 -5.81 5.59 5.80
N PHE A 34 -5.69 4.29 5.52
CA PHE A 34 -4.83 3.79 4.45
C PHE A 34 -5.27 4.32 3.08
N PHE A 35 -6.56 4.27 2.76
CA PHE A 35 -7.07 4.80 1.50
C PHE A 35 -6.94 6.32 1.40
N ILE A 36 -7.20 7.06 2.48
CA ILE A 36 -7.03 8.52 2.50
C ILE A 36 -5.55 8.88 2.29
N ALA A 37 -4.63 8.19 2.99
CA ALA A 37 -3.20 8.40 2.82
C ALA A 37 -2.72 8.05 1.42
N LEU A 38 -3.22 6.95 0.86
CA LEU A 38 -2.92 6.53 -0.50
C LEU A 38 -3.39 7.58 -1.52
N TYR A 39 -4.65 8.01 -1.44
CA TYR A 39 -5.22 9.00 -2.34
C TYR A 39 -4.46 10.33 -2.31
N LEU A 40 -4.24 10.90 -1.11
CA LEU A 40 -3.51 12.17 -0.98
C LEU A 40 -2.05 12.05 -1.43
N SER A 41 -1.42 10.91 -1.17
CA SER A 41 -0.06 10.64 -1.64
C SER A 41 0.02 10.58 -3.15
N LEU A 42 -0.94 9.93 -3.82
CA LEU A 42 -0.97 9.89 -5.29
C LEU A 42 -1.14 11.30 -5.87
N CYS A 43 -2.03 12.13 -5.30
CA CYS A 43 -2.25 13.49 -5.77
C CYS A 43 -1.01 14.39 -5.61
N TRP A 44 -0.31 14.32 -4.49
CA TRP A 44 0.80 15.25 -4.19
C TRP A 44 2.19 14.72 -4.52
N SER A 45 2.35 13.42 -4.79
CA SER A 45 3.66 12.82 -5.09
C SER A 45 4.32 13.46 -6.31
N GLY A 46 3.55 13.87 -7.33
CA GLY A 46 4.06 14.55 -8.52
C GLY A 46 4.69 15.90 -8.18
N ASP A 47 3.98 16.75 -7.44
CA ASP A 47 4.48 18.07 -7.03
C ASP A 47 5.74 17.92 -6.16
N ILE A 48 5.69 17.04 -5.17
CA ILE A 48 6.81 16.80 -4.25
C ILE A 48 8.02 16.22 -4.98
N SER A 49 7.82 15.36 -5.99
CA SER A 49 8.92 14.84 -6.81
C SER A 49 9.65 15.96 -7.56
N ASN A 50 8.93 16.91 -8.13
CA ASN A 50 9.51 18.07 -8.83
C ASN A 50 10.30 18.98 -7.88
N TYR A 51 9.78 19.23 -6.67
CA TYR A 51 10.52 19.97 -5.64
C TYR A 51 11.80 19.24 -5.22
N LEU A 52 11.72 17.92 -5.05
CA LEU A 52 12.86 17.11 -4.63
C LEU A 52 13.95 17.05 -5.71
N GLN A 53 13.55 16.95 -6.98
CA GLN A 53 14.44 17.05 -8.15
C GLN A 53 15.21 18.38 -8.15
N SER A 54 14.49 19.49 -7.96
CA SER A 54 15.08 20.84 -7.93
C SER A 54 16.03 21.04 -6.75
N PHE A 55 15.67 20.56 -5.55
CA PHE A 55 16.47 20.68 -4.34
C PHE A 55 17.77 19.85 -4.41
N LEU A 56 17.70 18.65 -4.96
CA LEU A 56 18.84 17.73 -5.08
C LEU A 56 19.66 17.96 -6.36
N LYS A 57 19.22 18.84 -7.27
CA LYS A 57 19.84 19.10 -8.59
C LYS A 57 20.17 17.80 -9.32
N LEU A 58 19.23 16.86 -9.32
CA LEU A 58 19.46 15.50 -9.79
C LEU A 58 19.82 15.44 -11.27
N ASP A 59 19.42 16.42 -12.07
CA ASP A 59 19.84 16.56 -13.46
C ASP A 59 21.37 16.64 -13.62
N GLN A 60 22.06 17.28 -12.67
CA GLN A 60 23.52 17.39 -12.68
C GLN A 60 24.19 16.08 -12.27
N ILE A 61 23.61 15.37 -11.30
CA ILE A 61 24.12 14.08 -10.81
C ILE A 61 23.90 13.00 -11.86
N ILE A 62 22.70 12.94 -12.44
CA ILE A 62 22.34 12.03 -13.52
C ILE A 62 23.22 12.35 -14.74
N GLY A 63 23.37 13.62 -15.12
CA GLY A 63 24.25 14.06 -16.22
C GLY A 63 25.73 13.69 -16.01
N ALA A 64 26.24 13.76 -14.79
CA ALA A 64 27.61 13.35 -14.45
C ALA A 64 27.80 11.82 -14.47
N LEU A 65 26.76 11.06 -14.12
CA LEU A 65 26.76 9.59 -14.11
C LEU A 65 26.42 8.97 -15.47
N SER A 66 25.79 9.71 -16.38
CA SER A 66 25.27 9.22 -17.66
C SER A 66 26.22 9.44 -18.84
N LYS A 67 27.54 9.43 -18.61
CA LYS A 67 28.53 9.47 -19.70
C LYS A 67 28.39 8.31 -20.71
N ASP A 68 27.65 7.24 -20.37
CA ASP A 68 27.41 6.08 -21.26
C ASP A 68 25.98 5.49 -21.21
N GLY A 69 24.93 6.21 -20.76
CA GLY A 69 23.63 5.53 -20.70
C GLY A 69 22.37 6.32 -20.36
N ILE A 70 21.50 6.43 -21.36
CA ILE A 70 20.05 6.67 -21.28
C ILE A 70 19.33 5.79 -20.22
N PRO A 71 19.87 4.62 -19.78
CA PRO A 71 19.23 3.84 -18.74
C PRO A 71 19.06 4.42 -17.34
N ALA A 72 19.92 5.36 -16.94
CA ALA A 72 19.90 5.87 -15.57
C ALA A 72 18.72 6.83 -15.33
N ILE A 73 18.22 7.48 -16.38
CA ILE A 73 17.27 8.59 -16.27
C ILE A 73 15.89 8.09 -15.81
N TRP A 74 15.31 7.10 -16.49
CA TRP A 74 14.01 6.56 -16.10
C TRP A 74 14.04 5.99 -14.68
N LEU A 75 15.18 5.38 -14.29
CA LEU A 75 15.34 4.75 -12.99
C LEU A 75 15.39 5.81 -11.90
N ALA A 76 16.12 6.90 -12.14
CA ALA A 76 16.17 8.04 -11.23
C ALA A 76 14.81 8.71 -11.07
N GLU A 77 14.08 8.93 -12.17
CA GLU A 77 12.71 9.48 -12.15
C GLU A 77 11.74 8.56 -11.39
N ALA A 78 11.77 7.26 -11.66
CA ALA A 78 10.93 6.28 -10.96
C ALA A 78 11.24 6.25 -9.45
N LEU A 79 12.53 6.23 -9.08
CA LEU A 79 12.95 6.26 -7.68
C LEU A 79 12.52 7.54 -6.99
N LEU A 80 12.63 8.70 -7.65
CA LEU A 80 12.17 9.97 -7.09
C LEU A 80 10.67 9.98 -6.86
N ASN A 81 9.88 9.49 -7.81
CA ASN A 81 8.43 9.38 -7.65
C ASN A 81 8.07 8.43 -6.50
N ILE A 82 8.77 7.31 -6.34
CA ILE A 82 8.58 6.39 -5.20
C ILE A 82 8.94 7.08 -3.89
N ILE A 83 10.08 7.79 -3.83
CA ILE A 83 10.52 8.48 -2.61
C ILE A 83 9.54 9.59 -2.24
N ALA A 84 9.12 10.41 -3.21
CA ALA A 84 8.13 11.47 -3.00
C ALA A 84 6.80 10.89 -2.52
N PHE A 85 6.31 9.82 -3.16
CA PHE A 85 5.14 9.09 -2.71
C PHE A 85 5.31 8.58 -1.27
N LEU A 86 6.44 7.93 -0.94
CA LEU A 86 6.66 7.38 0.40
C LEU A 86 6.76 8.47 1.48
N LEU A 87 7.34 9.63 1.15
CA LEU A 87 7.41 10.79 2.03
C LEU A 87 6.01 11.34 2.33
N VAL A 88 5.21 11.59 1.29
CA VAL A 88 3.83 12.10 1.47
C VAL A 88 2.97 11.06 2.17
N PHE A 89 3.00 9.81 1.73
CA PHE A 89 2.26 8.71 2.34
C PHE A 89 2.60 8.58 3.83
N SER A 90 3.88 8.61 4.19
CA SER A 90 4.31 8.51 5.59
C SER A 90 3.86 9.71 6.41
N LEU A 91 3.96 10.92 5.87
CA LEU A 91 3.52 12.15 6.53
C LEU A 91 2.00 12.12 6.79
N VAL A 92 1.21 11.84 5.76
CA VAL A 92 -0.26 11.78 5.87
C VAL A 92 -0.69 10.64 6.79
N ALA A 93 -0.10 9.45 6.65
CA ALA A 93 -0.38 8.32 7.53
C ALA A 93 -0.02 8.64 9.00
N PHE A 94 1.08 9.36 9.23
CA PHE A 94 1.46 9.81 10.58
C PHE A 94 0.45 10.79 11.16
N LEU A 95 0.01 11.79 10.39
CA LEU A 95 -1.02 12.75 10.82
C LEU A 95 -2.36 12.06 11.12
N LEU A 96 -2.82 11.17 10.24
CA LEU A 96 -4.04 10.39 10.45
C LEU A 96 -3.91 9.50 11.69
N LYS A 97 -2.75 8.89 11.93
CA LYS A 97 -2.50 8.08 13.13
C LYS A 97 -2.63 8.90 14.42
N ILE A 98 -2.21 10.16 14.44
CA ILE A 98 -2.41 11.06 15.58
C ILE A 98 -3.91 11.28 15.83
N ILE A 99 -4.69 11.53 14.78
CA ILE A 99 -6.14 11.72 14.85
C ILE A 99 -6.83 10.44 15.36
N THR A 100 -6.51 9.28 14.77
CA THR A 100 -7.07 7.98 15.15
C THR A 100 -6.71 7.56 16.58
N LYS A 101 -5.54 7.99 17.10
CA LYS A 101 -5.19 7.76 18.51
C LYS A 101 -6.15 8.47 19.46
N LYS A 102 -6.65 9.67 19.11
CA LYS A 102 -7.61 10.41 19.94
C LYS A 102 -9.02 9.82 19.89
N LEU A 103 -9.38 9.18 18.77
CA LEU A 103 -10.63 8.41 18.64
C LEU A 103 -10.70 7.16 19.54
N LYS A 104 -9.61 6.80 20.24
CA LYS A 104 -9.58 5.72 21.25
C LYS A 104 -10.61 5.87 22.37
N ILE A 105 -11.08 7.08 22.64
CA ILE A 105 -12.04 7.37 23.71
C ILE A 105 -13.43 6.79 23.40
N LEU A 106 -13.77 6.62 22.12
CA LEU A 106 -15.07 6.09 21.66
C LEU A 106 -15.19 4.56 21.79
N ASN A 107 -14.11 3.86 22.17
CA ASN A 107 -14.04 2.40 22.19
C ASN A 107 -14.64 1.75 23.45
N LYS A 108 -15.64 2.40 24.08
CA LYS A 108 -16.40 1.86 25.23
C LYS A 108 -17.64 1.07 24.81
N ILE A 109 -17.80 0.75 23.53
CA ILE A 109 -18.94 -0.06 23.05
C ILE A 109 -18.62 -1.54 23.33
N PRO A 110 -19.38 -2.23 24.21
CA PRO A 110 -19.17 -3.64 24.51
C PRO A 110 -19.68 -4.50 23.34
N VAL A 111 -18.89 -4.59 22.28
CA VAL A 111 -19.05 -5.65 21.29
C VAL A 111 -18.51 -6.93 21.92
N ILE A 112 -19.29 -8.01 21.88
CA ILE A 112 -18.93 -9.34 22.42
C ILE A 112 -17.48 -9.64 22.04
N GLY A 113 -16.58 -9.77 23.04
CA GLY A 113 -15.14 -9.65 22.84
C GLY A 113 -14.56 -10.54 21.74
N ALA A 114 -15.10 -11.74 21.57
CA ALA A 114 -14.72 -12.67 20.50
C ALA A 114 -15.07 -12.14 19.10
N VAL A 115 -16.25 -11.55 18.90
CA VAL A 115 -16.69 -10.99 17.62
C VAL A 115 -15.82 -9.80 17.22
N ASN A 116 -15.47 -8.93 18.18
CA ASN A 116 -14.59 -7.79 17.93
C ASN A 116 -13.18 -8.23 17.50
N ILE A 117 -12.65 -9.29 18.11
CA ILE A 117 -11.35 -9.87 17.78
C ILE A 117 -11.39 -10.54 16.39
N LEU A 118 -12.42 -11.35 16.12
CA LEU A 118 -12.57 -12.04 14.83
C LEU A 118 -12.74 -11.05 13.67
N LEU A 119 -13.62 -10.06 13.81
CA LEU A 119 -13.80 -9.02 12.79
C LEU A 119 -12.54 -8.15 12.64
N GLY A 120 -11.84 -7.87 13.73
CA GLY A 120 -10.53 -7.21 13.68
C GLY A 120 -9.51 -8.03 12.88
N GLY A 121 -9.45 -9.35 13.10
CA GLY A 121 -8.61 -10.27 12.33
C GLY A 121 -8.95 -10.28 10.85
N ALA A 122 -10.24 -10.39 10.51
CA ALA A 122 -10.72 -10.38 9.12
C ALA A 122 -10.33 -9.08 8.39
N PHE A 123 -10.52 -7.91 9.01
CA PHE A 123 -10.06 -6.65 8.43
C PHE A 123 -8.53 -6.54 8.38
N GLY A 124 -7.82 -7.14 9.35
CA GLY A 124 -6.37 -7.25 9.34
C GLY A 124 -5.84 -8.03 8.13
N ILE A 125 -6.54 -9.11 7.72
CA ILE A 125 -6.25 -9.86 6.50
C ILE A 125 -6.41 -8.98 5.26
N ILE A 126 -7.57 -8.32 5.13
CA ILE A 126 -7.86 -7.43 3.99
C ILE A 126 -6.79 -6.33 3.89
N LYS A 127 -6.49 -5.68 5.01
CA LYS A 127 -5.45 -4.67 5.10
C LYS A 127 -4.07 -5.23 4.75
N GLY A 128 -3.75 -6.45 5.19
CA GLY A 128 -2.51 -7.15 4.84
C GLY A 128 -2.35 -7.31 3.32
N PHE A 129 -3.38 -7.79 2.63
CA PHE A 129 -3.36 -7.89 1.16
C PHE A 129 -3.21 -6.53 0.47
N LEU A 130 -3.88 -5.49 0.97
CA LEU A 130 -3.74 -4.13 0.43
C LEU A 130 -2.33 -3.57 0.62
N VAL A 131 -1.72 -3.78 1.78
CA VAL A 131 -0.33 -3.35 2.04
C VAL A 131 0.65 -4.11 1.16
N ILE A 132 0.48 -5.43 0.99
CA ILE A 132 1.30 -6.22 0.05
C ILE A 132 1.15 -5.69 -1.36
N SER A 133 -0.07 -5.46 -1.81
CA SER A 133 -0.36 -4.94 -3.16
C SER A 133 0.28 -3.59 -3.40
N LEU A 134 0.25 -2.70 -2.39
CA LEU A 134 0.95 -1.41 -2.45
C LEU A 134 2.47 -1.60 -2.56
N VAL A 135 3.08 -2.45 -1.75
CA VAL A 135 4.52 -2.74 -1.81
C VAL A 135 4.92 -3.29 -3.17
N VAL A 136 4.16 -4.25 -3.70
CA VAL A 136 4.39 -4.85 -5.02
C VAL A 136 4.25 -3.81 -6.12
N ALA A 137 3.25 -2.94 -6.06
CA ALA A 137 3.06 -1.86 -7.03
C ALA A 137 4.25 -0.89 -7.05
N LEU A 138 4.76 -0.51 -5.87
CA LEU A 138 5.94 0.37 -5.76
C LEU A 138 7.20 -0.30 -6.31
N ILE A 139 7.43 -1.58 -5.99
CA ILE A 139 8.56 -2.36 -6.54
C ILE A 139 8.44 -2.49 -8.06
N SER A 140 7.24 -2.73 -8.59
CA SER A 140 6.99 -2.90 -10.02
C SER A 140 7.22 -1.63 -10.84
N LEU A 141 7.22 -0.46 -10.21
CA LEU A 141 7.60 0.78 -10.86
C LEU A 141 9.11 0.82 -11.19
N ILE A 142 9.91 0.03 -10.47
CA ILE A 142 11.33 -0.18 -10.72
C ILE A 142 11.48 -1.29 -11.76
N LYS A 143 11.40 -0.93 -13.05
CA LYS A 143 11.40 -1.85 -14.21
C LYS A 143 12.77 -2.48 -14.50
N THR A 144 13.42 -3.10 -13.53
CA THR A 144 14.69 -3.82 -13.74
C THR A 144 14.48 -5.34 -13.72
N PRO A 145 15.33 -6.11 -14.44
CA PRO A 145 15.21 -7.57 -14.49
C PRO A 145 15.25 -8.21 -13.10
N PHE A 146 16.06 -7.67 -12.19
CA PHE A 146 16.15 -8.15 -10.81
C PHE A 146 14.80 -8.11 -10.08
N TRP A 147 14.10 -6.96 -10.13
CA TRP A 147 12.82 -6.80 -9.44
C TRP A 147 11.70 -7.56 -10.15
N SER A 148 11.64 -7.50 -11.49
CA SER A 148 10.61 -8.22 -12.27
C SER A 148 10.67 -9.73 -12.01
N ASN A 149 11.85 -10.34 -12.14
CA ASN A 149 12.03 -11.78 -11.92
C ASN A 149 11.71 -12.17 -10.47
N THR A 150 12.02 -11.30 -9.50
CA THR A 150 11.71 -11.55 -8.09
C THR A 150 10.21 -11.48 -7.82
N VAL A 151 9.49 -10.51 -8.41
CA VAL A 151 8.04 -10.37 -8.25
C VAL A 151 7.32 -11.52 -8.94
N GLU A 152 7.72 -11.89 -10.16
CA GLU A 152 7.13 -12.99 -10.94
C GLU A 152 7.34 -14.36 -10.29
N ALA A 153 8.52 -14.61 -9.70
CA ALA A 153 8.81 -15.86 -9.01
C ALA A 153 8.21 -15.94 -7.59
N SER A 154 7.57 -14.88 -7.09
CA SER A 154 7.01 -14.83 -5.74
C SER A 154 5.65 -15.52 -5.69
N VAL A 155 5.57 -16.55 -4.84
CA VAL A 155 4.32 -17.29 -4.58
C VAL A 155 3.33 -16.38 -3.87
N VAL A 156 3.80 -15.56 -2.92
CA VAL A 156 2.94 -14.67 -2.14
C VAL A 156 2.32 -13.58 -3.02
N VAL A 157 3.08 -13.04 -3.98
CA VAL A 157 2.56 -12.10 -4.97
C VAL A 157 1.48 -12.75 -5.82
N ALA A 158 1.75 -13.94 -6.38
CA ALA A 158 0.79 -14.67 -7.21
C ALA A 158 -0.52 -14.95 -6.45
N LEU A 159 -0.42 -15.42 -5.19
CA LEU A 159 -1.59 -15.66 -4.34
C LEU A 159 -2.34 -14.35 -4.04
N SER A 160 -1.62 -13.28 -3.68
CA SER A 160 -2.21 -11.97 -3.40
C SER A 160 -3.00 -11.46 -4.60
N GLN A 161 -2.43 -11.52 -5.80
CA GLN A 161 -3.09 -11.07 -7.03
C GLN A 161 -4.30 -11.93 -7.36
N HIS A 162 -4.19 -13.25 -7.24
CA HIS A 162 -5.29 -14.18 -7.50
C HIS A 162 -6.49 -13.91 -6.56
N TYR A 163 -6.26 -13.85 -5.25
CA TYR A 163 -7.34 -13.62 -4.30
C TYR A 163 -7.93 -12.20 -4.38
N LEU A 164 -7.09 -11.19 -4.63
CA LEU A 164 -7.58 -9.82 -4.80
C LEU A 164 -8.43 -9.68 -6.06
N ALA A 165 -8.05 -10.33 -7.17
CA ALA A 165 -8.84 -10.39 -8.39
C ALA A 165 -10.20 -11.08 -8.16
N LEU A 166 -10.23 -12.19 -7.42
CA LEU A 166 -11.49 -12.86 -7.07
C LEU A 166 -12.40 -11.95 -6.24
N LEU A 167 -11.86 -11.30 -5.21
CA LEU A 167 -12.61 -10.35 -4.39
C LEU A 167 -13.15 -9.19 -5.23
N PHE A 168 -12.31 -8.62 -6.09
CA PHE A 168 -12.70 -7.54 -6.98
C PHE A 168 -13.83 -7.99 -7.93
N ASN A 169 -13.66 -9.12 -8.61
CA ASN A 169 -14.67 -9.65 -9.53
C ASN A 169 -15.99 -9.95 -8.84
N TYR A 170 -15.95 -10.56 -7.65
CA TYR A 170 -17.15 -10.85 -6.86
C TYR A 170 -17.88 -9.56 -6.46
N VAL A 171 -17.15 -8.57 -5.92
CA VAL A 171 -17.72 -7.27 -5.53
C VAL A 171 -18.24 -6.54 -6.75
N PHE A 172 -17.48 -6.50 -7.85
CA PHE A 172 -17.85 -5.82 -9.07
C PHE A 172 -19.14 -6.41 -9.65
N HIS A 173 -19.22 -7.73 -9.80
CA HIS A 173 -20.43 -8.41 -10.29
C HIS A 173 -21.63 -8.13 -9.38
N HIS A 174 -21.48 -8.21 -8.05
CA HIS A 174 -22.59 -7.90 -7.13
C HIS A 174 -22.99 -6.43 -7.14
N VAL A 175 -22.05 -5.50 -7.21
CA VAL A 175 -22.35 -4.06 -7.19
C VAL A 175 -22.95 -3.62 -8.51
N VAL A 176 -22.39 -4.07 -9.64
CA VAL A 176 -22.85 -3.70 -10.97
C VAL A 176 -24.19 -4.34 -11.30
N ASP A 177 -24.41 -5.61 -10.99
CA ASP A 177 -25.69 -6.26 -11.29
C ASP A 177 -26.84 -5.73 -10.42
N ASN A 178 -26.55 -5.30 -9.19
CA ASN A 178 -27.56 -4.69 -8.31
C ASN A 178 -27.78 -3.20 -8.58
N LEU A 179 -26.84 -2.50 -9.23
CA LEU A 179 -26.98 -1.09 -9.61
C LEU A 179 -27.34 -0.89 -11.09
N GLY A 180 -27.41 -1.97 -11.88
CA GLY A 180 -27.40 -1.93 -13.34
C GLY A 180 -28.44 -2.81 -14.03
N GLN A 181 -29.63 -3.03 -13.43
CA GLN A 181 -30.79 -3.36 -14.25
C GLN A 181 -31.50 -2.06 -14.67
N PRO A 182 -31.39 -1.60 -15.93
CA PRO A 182 -32.42 -0.73 -16.47
C PRO A 182 -33.73 -1.53 -16.48
N VAL A 183 -34.72 -1.05 -15.74
CA VAL A 183 -36.13 -1.45 -15.87
C VAL A 183 -36.63 -1.09 -17.26
#